data_AF-A0A831KDY9-F1
#
_entry.id   AF-A0A831KDY9-F1
#
_cell.length_a   1.000
_cell.length_b   1.000
_cell.length_c   1.000
_cell.angle_alpha   90.00
_cell.angle_beta   90.00
_cell.angle_gamma   90.00
#
_symmetry.space_group_name_H-M   'P 1'
#
loop_
_entity.id
_entity.type
_entity.pdbx_description
1 polymer ?
#
loop_
_entity_poly.entity_id
_entity_poly.type
_entity_poly.pdbx_seq_one_letter_code
_entity_poly.pdbx_strand_id
1 'polypeptide(L)'
;MFMGKVVGSLWATRKVENTSGVKFLIIQPYNLNKAPNSDTIVAADTLGAGEGELVMVAYGRAARIAVGNEDMSIEAAVIGIIDEYSIDKDMYKGDLDSEKITFKK
;
A
#
# COMPACT_ATOMS: atom_id res chain seq x y z
N MET A 1 -9.00 -3.55 -0.07
CA MET A 1 -7.81 -2.81 -0.53
C MET A 1 -7.78 -1.48 0.19
N PHE A 2 -6.62 -0.86 0.33
CA PHE A 2 -6.49 0.46 0.96
C PHE A 2 -5.32 1.25 0.34
N MET A 3 -5.31 2.56 0.52
CA MET A 3 -4.18 3.41 0.11
C MET A 3 -3.12 3.42 1.20
N GLY A 4 -1.86 3.37 0.82
CA GLY A 4 -0.73 3.46 1.74
C GLY A 4 0.37 4.32 1.15
N LYS A 5 1.28 4.78 2.01
CA LYS A 5 2.52 5.42 1.61
C LYS A 5 3.67 4.48 1.94
N VAL A 6 4.57 4.27 0.99
CA VAL A 6 5.81 3.50 1.24
C VAL A 6 6.71 4.35 2.13
N VAL A 7 7.06 3.83 3.30
CA VAL A 7 7.90 4.53 4.29
C VAL A 7 9.21 3.80 4.58
N GLY A 8 9.46 2.68 3.89
CA GLY A 8 10.73 1.96 3.98
C GLY A 8 10.67 0.60 3.30
N SER A 9 11.77 -0.13 3.40
CA SER A 9 11.92 -1.50 2.90
C SER A 9 12.27 -2.46 4.03
N LEU A 10 11.89 -3.74 3.89
CA LEU A 10 12.20 -4.80 4.85
C LEU A 10 13.05 -5.88 4.20
N TRP A 11 14.10 -6.31 4.90
CA TRP A 11 14.96 -7.41 4.49
C TRP A 11 15.09 -8.47 5.58
N ALA A 12 14.95 -9.75 5.22
CA ALA A 12 15.11 -10.88 6.11
C ALA A 12 15.92 -12.00 5.43
N THR A 13 17.06 -12.36 6.02
CA THR A 13 17.94 -13.44 5.53
C THR A 13 17.44 -14.83 5.92
N ARG A 14 16.61 -14.94 6.96
CA ARG A 14 15.94 -16.17 7.38
C ARG A 14 14.43 -15.96 7.28
N LYS A 15 13.80 -16.57 6.28
CA LYS A 15 12.36 -16.50 5.99
C LYS A 15 11.91 -17.80 5.33
N VAL A 16 10.60 -18.04 5.30
CA VAL A 16 10.03 -19.23 4.64
C VAL A 16 10.34 -19.22 3.14
N GLU A 17 10.69 -20.38 2.59
CA GLU A 17 11.28 -20.49 1.25
C GLU A 17 10.39 -19.92 0.15
N ASN A 18 9.07 -20.09 0.25
CA ASN A 18 8.08 -19.58 -0.70
C ASN A 18 7.94 -18.05 -0.73
N THR A 19 8.66 -17.31 0.14
CA THR A 19 8.76 -15.84 0.12
C THR A 19 10.12 -15.33 -0.39
N SER A 20 10.93 -16.23 -0.96
CA SER A 20 12.19 -15.89 -1.62
C SER A 20 11.92 -15.15 -2.93
N GLY A 21 12.81 -14.22 -3.31
CA GLY A 21 12.67 -13.43 -4.54
C GLY A 21 11.66 -12.28 -4.47
N VAL A 22 10.93 -12.13 -3.36
CA VAL A 22 9.98 -11.03 -3.15
C VAL A 22 10.63 -9.90 -2.35
N LYS A 23 10.46 -8.66 -2.84
CA LYS A 23 10.80 -7.44 -2.10
C LYS A 23 9.67 -7.10 -1.13
N PHE A 24 10.02 -6.70 0.09
CA PHE A 24 9.04 -6.29 1.09
C PHE A 24 9.17 -4.81 1.39
N LEU A 25 8.02 -4.14 1.47
CA LEU A 25 7.92 -2.72 1.79
C LEU A 25 7.22 -2.52 3.13
N ILE A 26 7.65 -1.51 3.87
CA ILE A 26 6.96 -1.00 5.04
C ILE A 26 6.01 0.08 4.56
N ILE A 27 4.72 -0.11 4.79
CA ILE A 27 3.66 0.77 4.32
C ILE A 27 2.95 1.37 5.51
N GLN A 28 2.90 2.69 5.56
CA GLN A 28 2.02 3.44 6.45
C GLN A 28 0.67 3.58 5.75
N PRO A 29 -0.44 3.03 6.28
CA PRO A 29 -1.75 3.26 5.70
C PRO A 29 -2.05 4.75 5.62
N TYR A 30 -2.51 5.19 4.46
CA TYR A 30 -2.76 6.59 4.15
C TYR A 30 -4.18 6.94 4.58
N ASN A 31 -4.29 7.67 5.69
CA ASN A 31 -5.56 8.12 6.22
C ASN A 31 -5.83 9.57 5.79
N LEU A 32 -6.97 9.76 5.11
CA LEU A 32 -7.41 11.07 4.64
C LEU A 32 -7.92 11.97 5.77
N ASN A 33 -8.26 11.42 6.95
CA ASN A 33 -8.94 12.11 8.05
C ASN A 33 -8.10 12.36 9.32
N LYS A 34 -6.76 12.26 9.24
CA LYS A 34 -5.82 12.45 10.37
C LYS A 34 -6.07 11.59 11.63
N ALA A 35 -7.01 10.65 11.63
CA ALA A 35 -7.18 9.72 12.75
C ALA A 35 -5.89 8.91 12.94
N PRO A 36 -5.51 8.59 14.19
CA PRO A 36 -4.17 8.09 14.53
C PRO A 36 -3.75 6.99 13.57
N ASN A 37 -2.59 7.22 12.96
CA ASN A 37 -1.93 6.34 12.02
C ASN A 37 -2.06 4.90 12.50
N SER A 38 -2.83 4.08 11.77
CA SER A 38 -2.84 2.64 12.00
C SER A 38 -1.40 2.13 11.89
N ASP A 39 -1.12 1.06 12.62
CA ASP A 39 0.21 0.44 12.60
C ASP A 39 0.70 0.22 11.17
N THR A 40 2.00 0.45 10.97
CA THR A 40 2.65 0.15 9.69
C THR A 40 2.50 -1.33 9.39
N ILE A 41 2.30 -1.66 8.11
CA ILE A 41 2.21 -3.04 7.67
C ILE A 41 3.38 -3.39 6.76
N VAL A 42 3.59 -4.69 6.54
CA VAL A 42 4.56 -5.20 5.56
C VAL A 42 3.79 -5.75 4.37
N ALA A 43 4.13 -5.31 3.16
CA ALA A 43 3.53 -5.81 1.93
C ALA A 43 4.60 -6.29 0.95
N ALA A 44 4.27 -7.33 0.19
CA ALA A 44 5.06 -7.75 -0.96
C ALA A 44 4.97 -6.70 -2.07
N ASP A 45 6.10 -6.41 -2.72
CA ASP A 45 6.19 -5.49 -3.85
C ASP A 45 6.61 -6.25 -5.10
N THR A 46 5.71 -6.27 -6.08
CA THR A 46 5.95 -6.84 -7.42
C THR A 46 5.96 -5.76 -8.50
N LEU A 47 5.70 -4.50 -8.15
CA LEU A 47 5.60 -3.39 -9.10
C LEU A 47 6.81 -2.45 -9.05
N GLY A 48 7.66 -2.60 -8.05
CA GLY A 48 8.88 -1.81 -7.90
C GLY A 48 8.65 -0.46 -7.23
N ALA A 49 7.68 -0.38 -6.31
CA ALA A 49 7.37 0.87 -5.62
C ALA A 49 8.57 1.37 -4.78
N GLY A 50 8.81 2.67 -4.85
CA GLY A 50 9.85 3.41 -4.15
C GLY A 50 9.35 4.05 -2.84
N GLU A 51 10.29 4.43 -1.97
CA GLU A 51 9.96 5.20 -0.77
C GLU A 51 9.32 6.54 -1.12
N GLY A 52 8.28 6.91 -0.38
CA GLY A 52 7.52 8.14 -0.59
C GLY A 52 6.35 8.01 -1.57
N GLU A 53 6.30 6.94 -2.38
CA GLU A 53 5.19 6.71 -3.29
C GLU A 53 3.89 6.36 -2.56
N LEU A 54 2.78 6.79 -3.14
CA LEU A 54 1.45 6.32 -2.77
C LEU A 54 1.15 5.03 -3.51
N VAL A 55 0.60 4.05 -2.81
CA VAL A 55 0.34 2.71 -3.32
C VAL A 55 -1.04 2.24 -2.92
N MET A 56 -1.62 1.38 -3.76
CA MET A 56 -2.82 0.62 -3.44
C MET A 56 -2.40 -0.79 -3.00
N VAL A 57 -2.90 -1.22 -1.85
CA VAL A 57 -2.52 -2.49 -1.23
C VAL A 57 -3.74 -3.40 -1.11
N ALA A 58 -3.57 -4.67 -1.50
CA ALA A 58 -4.54 -5.73 -1.27
C ALA A 58 -4.14 -6.60 -0.07
N TYR A 59 -5.15 -7.28 0.51
CA TYR A 59 -4.95 -8.27 1.56
C TYR A 59 -5.41 -9.67 1.15
N GLY A 60 -4.92 -10.68 1.85
CA GLY A 60 -5.36 -12.08 1.78
C GLY A 60 -5.13 -12.71 0.41
N ARG A 61 -6.13 -13.47 -0.07
CA ARG A 61 -6.03 -14.18 -1.36
C ARG A 61 -5.80 -13.23 -2.54
N ALA A 62 -6.36 -12.02 -2.52
CA ALA A 62 -6.15 -11.04 -3.58
C ALA A 62 -4.68 -10.61 -3.68
N ALA A 63 -3.97 -10.47 -2.55
CA ALA A 63 -2.54 -10.20 -2.53
C ALA A 63 -1.74 -11.36 -3.16
N ARG A 64 -2.06 -12.60 -2.80
CA ARG A 64 -1.40 -13.80 -3.31
C ARG A 64 -1.61 -14.03 -4.81
N ILE A 65 -2.81 -13.74 -5.31
CA ILE A 65 -3.10 -13.73 -6.75
C ILE A 65 -2.27 -12.65 -7.45
N ALA A 66 -2.19 -11.44 -6.88
CA ALA A 66 -1.46 -10.33 -7.47
C ALA A 66 0.06 -10.56 -7.57
N VAL A 67 0.63 -11.33 -6.65
CA VAL A 67 2.05 -11.76 -6.74
C VAL A 67 2.25 -13.00 -7.63
N GLY A 68 1.19 -13.57 -8.20
CA GLY A 68 1.24 -14.73 -9.07
C GLY A 68 1.46 -16.07 -8.36
N ASN A 69 1.26 -16.15 -7.04
CA ASN A 69 1.43 -17.36 -6.26
C ASN A 69 0.41 -17.43 -5.11
N GLU A 70 -0.68 -18.19 -5.32
CA GLU A 70 -1.77 -18.35 -4.35
C GLU A 70 -1.36 -19.04 -3.04
N ASP A 71 -0.25 -19.79 -3.04
CA ASP A 71 0.28 -20.53 -1.88
C ASP A 71 1.40 -19.76 -1.14
N MET A 72 1.72 -18.55 -1.60
CA MET A 72 2.76 -17.73 -0.97
C MET A 72 2.37 -17.30 0.44
N SER A 73 3.28 -17.41 1.40
CA SER A 73 3.06 -17.04 2.81
C SER A 73 3.11 -15.52 3.04
N ILE A 74 2.20 -14.79 2.40
CA ILE A 74 2.00 -13.35 2.57
C ILE A 74 0.52 -13.03 2.82
N GLU A 75 0.29 -11.89 3.47
CA GLU A 75 -1.04 -11.36 3.70
C GLU A 75 -1.30 -10.07 2.92
N ALA A 76 -0.28 -9.31 2.53
CA ALA A 76 -0.43 -8.04 1.82
C ALA A 76 0.50 -7.93 0.61
N ALA A 77 0.02 -7.26 -0.44
CA ALA A 77 0.82 -6.94 -1.63
C ALA A 77 0.45 -5.56 -2.18
N VAL A 78 1.45 -4.84 -2.67
CA VAL A 78 1.28 -3.66 -3.52
C VAL A 78 0.72 -4.14 -4.86
N ILE A 79 -0.45 -3.63 -5.21
CA ILE A 79 -1.17 -3.99 -6.44
C ILE A 79 -1.35 -2.80 -7.39
N GLY A 80 -0.85 -1.63 -7.00
CA GLY A 80 -0.81 -0.43 -7.84
C GLY A 80 0.04 0.67 -7.20
N ILE A 81 0.73 1.44 -8.04
CA ILE A 81 1.34 2.72 -7.67
C ILE A 81 0.34 3.81 -8.09
N ILE A 82 0.07 4.75 -7.19
CA ILE A 82 -0.99 5.75 -7.36
C ILE A 82 -0.37 7.03 -7.95
N ASP A 83 -0.69 7.32 -9.21
CA ASP A 83 -0.31 8.57 -9.86
C ASP A 83 -1.15 9.75 -9.35
N GLU A 84 -2.48 9.55 -9.25
CA GLU A 84 -3.44 10.58 -8.88
C GLU A 84 -4.69 9.96 -8.22
N TYR A 85 -5.33 10.69 -7.31
CA TYR A 85 -6.65 10.36 -6.77
C TYR A 85 -7.48 11.63 -6.59
N SER A 86 -8.80 11.50 -6.72
CA SER A 86 -9.76 12.60 -6.53
C SER A 86 -10.85 12.21 -5.55
N ILE A 87 -11.26 13.14 -4.71
CA ILE A 87 -12.27 12.95 -3.67
C ILE A 87 -13.28 14.07 -3.79
N ASP A 88 -14.55 13.69 -3.91
CA ASP A 88 -15.66 14.62 -3.83
C ASP A 88 -15.88 15.06 -2.38
N LYS A 89 -15.67 16.35 -2.12
CA LYS A 89 -15.79 16.95 -0.78
C LYS A 89 -17.22 16.94 -0.26
N ASP A 90 -18.21 17.00 -1.15
CA ASP A 90 -19.62 17.01 -0.74
C ASP A 90 -20.06 15.60 -0.30
N MET A 91 -19.40 14.56 -0.81
CA MET A 91 -19.65 13.16 -0.42
C MET A 91 -18.77 12.68 0.73
N TYR A 92 -17.57 13.24 0.90
CA TYR A 92 -16.60 12.79 1.90
C TYR A 92 -16.68 13.64 3.19
N LYS A 93 -17.25 13.06 4.24
CA LYS A 93 -17.52 13.74 5.53
C LYS A 93 -16.30 13.89 6.46
N GLY A 94 -15.10 13.94 5.90
CA GLY A 94 -13.85 13.91 6.64
C GLY A 94 -12.95 15.12 6.38
N ASP A 95 -12.14 15.50 7.37
CA ASP A 95 -11.23 16.64 7.29
C ASP A 95 -10.08 16.36 6.31
N LEU A 96 -10.27 16.70 5.04
CA LEU A 96 -9.26 16.55 3.98
C LEU A 96 -8.16 17.60 4.12
N ASP A 97 -6.89 17.16 4.04
CA ASP A 97 -5.76 18.08 3.97
C ASP A 97 -5.74 18.83 2.62
N SER A 98 -5.54 20.14 2.67
CA SER A 98 -5.60 21.03 1.50
C SER A 98 -4.45 20.83 0.50
N GLU A 99 -3.44 20.03 0.83
CA GLU A 99 -2.19 19.97 0.06
C GLU A 99 -2.18 19.01 -1.14
N LYS A 100 -3.11 18.07 -1.27
CA LYS A 100 -3.15 17.15 -2.44
C LYS A 100 -4.56 16.73 -2.84
N ILE A 101 -5.37 17.71 -3.24
CA ILE A 101 -6.58 17.47 -4.01
C ILE A 101 -6.27 17.95 -5.41
N THR A 102 -5.92 17.04 -6.32
CA THR A 102 -5.68 17.44 -7.70
C THR A 102 -7.05 17.77 -8.32
N PHE A 103 -7.30 19.07 -8.47
CA PHE A 103 -8.43 19.60 -9.19
C PHE A 103 -8.12 19.51 -10.68
N LYS A 104 -8.92 18.77 -11.44
CA LYS A 104 -9.08 19.08 -12.86
C LYS A 104 -10.28 20.00 -13.04
N LYS A 105 -9.98 21.13 -13.66
CA LYS A 105 -10.85 22.22 -14.09
C LYS A 105 -11.96 21.75 -15.01
#